data_AF-Q4JH19-F1
#
_entry.id   AF-Q4JH19-F1
#
_cell.length_a   1.000
_cell.length_b   1.000
_cell.length_c   1.000
_cell.angle_alpha   90.00
_cell.angle_beta   90.00
_cell.angle_gamma   90.00
#
_symmetry.space_group_name_H-M   'P 1'
#
loop_
_entity.id
_entity.type
_entity.pdbx_description
1 polymer ?
#
loop_
_entity_poly.entity_id
_entity_poly.type
_entity_poly.pdbx_seq_one_letter_code
_entity_poly.pdbx_strand_id
1 'polypeptide(L)' 'VQAEQILADFQMQEADLKKVMRRMQREMARGLRLETHEEASVKMLPTYVRSTPEGSEVGDFLSLDLGGTNFRVM' A
#
# COMPACT_ATOMS: atom_id res chain seq x y z
N VAL A 1 16.88 -21.82 23.85
CA VAL A 1 17.78 -22.48 22.88
C VAL A 1 17.17 -22.60 21.47
N GLN A 2 16.14 -23.43 21.19
CA GLN A 2 15.52 -23.48 19.84
C GLN A 2 14.57 -22.32 19.55
N ALA A 3 13.71 -21.95 20.51
CA ALA A 3 12.75 -20.86 20.33
C ALA A 3 13.44 -19.51 20.07
N GLU A 4 14.52 -19.21 20.77
CA GLU A 4 15.31 -17.99 20.56
C GLU A 4 15.95 -17.96 19.17
N GLN A 5 16.40 -19.11 18.66
CA GLN A 5 16.94 -19.23 17.31
C GLN A 5 15.90 -18.86 16.25
N ILE A 6 14.67 -19.35 16.41
CA ILE A 6 13.54 -19.05 15.51
C ILE A 6 13.15 -17.57 15.62
N LEU A 7 13.12 -17.02 16.83
CA LEU A 7 12.75 -15.61 17.04
C LEU A 7 13.80 -14.64 16.47
N ALA A 8 15.08 -15.04 16.44
CA ALA A 8 16.15 -14.23 15.86
C ALA A 8 15.90 -13.91 14.38
N ASP A 9 15.28 -14.81 13.60
CA ASP A 9 14.96 -14.58 12.19
C ASP A 9 13.92 -13.47 11.97
N PHE A 10 13.14 -13.13 13.00
CA PHE A 10 12.16 -12.03 12.98
C PHE A 10 12.72 -10.73 13.56
N GLN A 11 13.93 -10.74 14.11
CA GLN A 11 14.59 -9.53 14.60
C GLN A 11 15.29 -8.80 13.45
N MET A 12 14.67 -7.71 13.00
CA MET A 12 15.23 -6.84 11.98
C MET A 12 16.04 -5.71 12.61
N GLN A 13 17.27 -5.52 12.13
CA GLN A 13 18.05 -4.34 12.48
C GLN A 13 17.60 -3.14 11.64
N GLU A 14 17.97 -1.93 12.05
CA GLU A 14 17.65 -0.71 11.29
C GLU A 14 18.15 -0.79 9.83
N ALA A 15 19.30 -1.44 9.60
CA ALA A 15 19.84 -1.65 8.26
C ALA A 15 18.92 -2.52 7.38
N ASP A 16 18.28 -3.53 7.97
CA ASP A 16 17.32 -4.40 7.28
C ASP A 16 16.04 -3.63 6.93
N LEU A 17 15.55 -2.81 7.85
CA LEU A 17 14.40 -1.94 7.60
C LEU A 17 14.67 -0.96 6.45
N LYS A 18 15.83 -0.29 6.46
CA LYS A 18 16.26 0.58 5.35
C LYS A 18 16.36 -0.18 4.02
N LYS A 19 16.77 -1.45 4.05
CA LYS A 19 16.80 -2.31 2.85
C LYS A 19 15.39 -2.62 2.34
N VAL A 20 14.44 -2.91 3.22
CA VAL A 20 13.03 -3.10 2.85
C VAL A 20 12.43 -1.81 2.26
N MET A 21 12.67 -0.66 2.88
CA MET A 21 12.22 0.65 2.35
C MET A 21 12.71 0.89 0.93
N ARG A 22 14.00 0.67 0.67
CA ARG A 22 14.58 0.83 -0.68
C ARG A 22 13.97 -0.14 -1.70
N ARG A 23 13.70 -1.40 -1.30
CA ARG A 23 13.03 -2.39 -2.16
C ARG A 23 11.61 -1.97 -2.49
N MET A 24 10.85 -1.49 -1.51
CA MET A 24 9.50 -0.96 -1.72
C MET A 24 9.52 0.22 -2.68
N GLN A 25 10.40 1.20 -2.46
CA GLN A 25 10.56 2.36 -3.36
C GLN A 25 10.90 1.95 -4.80
N ARG A 26 11.78 0.95 -4.96
CA ARG A 26 12.11 0.41 -6.28
C ARG A 26 10.90 -0.20 -6.98
N GLU A 27 10.11 -1.01 -6.29
CA GLU A 27 8.94 -1.66 -6.88
C GLU A 27 7.81 -0.66 -7.17
N MET A 28 7.62 0.37 -6.33
CA MET A 28 6.72 1.49 -6.64
C MET A 28 7.16 2.22 -7.92
N ALA A 29 8.46 2.53 -8.05
CA ALA A 29 8.98 3.18 -9.25
C ALA A 29 8.81 2.33 -10.52
N ARG A 30 8.89 0.99 -10.41
CA ARG A 30 8.59 0.07 -11.51
C ARG A 30 7.09 0.04 -11.84
N GLY A 31 6.23 0.05 -10.82
CA GLY A 31 4.78 0.07 -11.00
C GLY A 31 4.26 1.31 -11.73
N LEU A 32 4.93 2.45 -11.55
CA LEU A 32 4.58 3.73 -12.21
C LEU A 32 5.09 3.83 -13.66
N ARG A 33 6.03 2.99 -14.10
CA ARG A 33 6.62 3.04 -15.44
C ARG A 33 5.87 2.12 -16.39
N LEU A 34 5.53 2.62 -17.57
CA LEU A 34 4.79 1.87 -18.58
C LEU A 34 5.50 0.56 -18.96
N GLU A 35 6.82 0.61 -19.13
CA GLU A 35 7.63 -0.51 -19.61
C GLU A 35 7.74 -1.64 -18.58
N THR A 36 7.62 -1.33 -17.29
CA THR A 36 7.82 -2.31 -16.21
C THR A 36 6.55 -2.63 -15.43
N HIS A 37 5.43 -1.97 -15.72
CA HIS A 37 4.18 -2.10 -14.97
C HIS A 37 3.62 -3.54 -14.98
N GLU A 38 3.68 -4.21 -16.13
CA GLU A 38 3.18 -5.59 -16.30
C GLU A 38 3.89 -6.57 -15.35
N GLU A 39 5.19 -6.41 -15.16
CA GLU A 39 6.01 -7.29 -14.31
C GLU A 39 6.18 -6.77 -12.87
N ALA A 40 5.79 -5.52 -12.59
CA ALA A 40 5.97 -4.93 -11.26
C ALA A 40 5.11 -5.66 -10.21
N SER A 41 5.72 -5.97 -9.06
CA SER A 41 5.02 -6.60 -7.93
C SER A 41 4.05 -5.65 -7.24
N VAL A 42 4.36 -4.35 -7.25
CA VAL A 42 3.51 -3.27 -6.76
C VAL A 42 2.94 -2.53 -7.96
N LYS A 43 1.63 -2.63 -8.20
CA LYS A 43 1.01 -2.21 -9.47
C LYS A 43 0.78 -0.71 -9.61
N MET A 44 0.71 0.05 -8.52
CA MET A 44 0.51 1.51 -8.59
C MET A 44 -0.68 1.92 -9.49
N LEU A 45 -1.84 1.27 -9.30
CA LEU A 45 -3.03 1.49 -10.13
C LEU A 45 -3.59 2.92 -9.96
N PRO A 46 -4.05 3.57 -11.03
CA PRO A 46 -4.67 4.89 -10.94
C PRO A 46 -6.03 4.80 -10.25
N THR A 47 -6.24 5.62 -9.22
CA THR A 47 -7.54 5.76 -8.53
C THR A 47 -8.50 6.72 -9.24
N TYR A 48 -7.98 7.49 -10.20
CA TYR A 48 -8.67 8.59 -10.90
C TYR A 48 -9.12 9.76 -10.02
N VAL A 49 -8.73 9.78 -8.73
CA VAL A 49 -8.85 10.95 -7.85
C VAL A 49 -7.68 11.90 -8.13
N ARG A 50 -7.96 13.12 -8.59
CA ARG A 50 -6.95 14.06 -9.10
C ARG A 50 -6.62 15.22 -8.15
N SER A 51 -7.46 15.44 -7.14
CA SER A 51 -7.27 16.46 -6.10
C SER A 51 -7.74 15.93 -4.76
N THR A 52 -7.21 16.52 -3.69
CA THR A 52 -7.76 16.36 -2.35
C THR A 52 -8.94 17.29 -2.17
N PRO A 53 -9.88 17.00 -1.24
CA PRO A 53 -10.99 17.89 -0.98
C PRO A 53 -10.55 19.32 -0.64
N GLU A 54 -11.30 20.29 -1.14
CA GLU A 54 -11.03 21.72 -0.94
C GLU A 54 -12.03 22.40 0.00
N GLY A 55 -13.05 21.67 0.47
CA GLY A 55 -14.02 22.13 1.47
C GLY A 55 -15.24 22.83 0.89
N SER A 56 -15.31 22.97 -0.44
CA SER A 56 -16.48 23.51 -1.15
C SER A 56 -17.47 22.44 -1.60
N GLU A 57 -17.18 21.17 -1.35
CA GLU A 57 -18.05 20.05 -1.71
C GLU A 57 -19.33 20.09 -0.88
N VAL A 58 -20.49 20.16 -1.56
CA VAL A 58 -21.81 20.22 -0.93
C VAL A 58 -22.79 19.31 -1.67
N GLY A 59 -23.65 18.62 -0.92
CA GLY A 59 -24.67 17.73 -1.46
C GLY A 59 -24.97 16.55 -0.53
N ASP A 60 -26.00 15.79 -0.88
CA ASP A 60 -26.33 14.52 -0.25
C ASP A 60 -25.71 13.38 -1.06
N PHE A 61 -24.93 12.53 -0.39
CA PHE A 61 -24.19 11.44 -1.03
C PHE A 61 -24.52 10.13 -0.33
N LEU A 62 -24.63 9.06 -1.12
CA LEU A 62 -24.66 7.69 -0.62
C LEU A 62 -23.30 7.04 -0.84
N SER A 63 -22.91 6.16 0.07
CA SER A 63 -21.68 5.39 -0.02
C SER A 63 -21.91 3.91 0.32
N LEU A 64 -21.01 3.08 -0.20
CA LEU A 64 -21.01 1.62 -0.02
C LEU A 64 -19.63 1.18 0.41
N ASP A 65 -19.55 0.40 1.48
CA ASP A 65 -18.30 -0.21 1.97
C ASP A 65 -18.36 -1.73 1.84
N LEU A 66 -17.50 -2.26 0.97
CA LEU A 66 -17.40 -3.68 0.60
C LEU A 66 -15.93 -4.11 0.68
N GLY A 67 -15.58 -4.88 1.70
CA GLY A 67 -14.22 -5.41 1.85
C GLY A 67 -13.81 -5.77 3.28
N GLY A 68 -14.55 -5.28 4.28
CA GLY A 68 -14.42 -5.70 5.68
C GLY A 68 -15.35 -6.85 6.05
N THR A 69 -15.41 -7.19 7.34
CA THR A 69 -16.29 -8.24 7.87
C THR A 69 -17.78 -7.95 7.65
N ASN A 70 -18.17 -6.68 7.69
CA ASN A 70 -19.56 -6.26 7.58
C ASN A 70 -19.71 -5.25 6.43
N PHE A 71 -20.66 -5.51 5.54
CA PHE A 71 -21.12 -4.57 4.52
C PHE A 71 -21.85 -3.38 5.16
N ARG A 72 -21.62 -2.17 4.65
CA ARG A 72 -22.25 -0.94 5.15
C ARG A 72 -22.79 -0.07 4.01
N VAL A 73 -23.90 0.59 4.29
CA VAL A 73 -24.51 1.64 3.48
C VAL A 73 -24.59 2.89 4.35
N MET A 74 -24.09 4.03 3.87
CA MET A 74 -24.11 5.32 4.58
C MET A 74 -24.60 6.43 3.66
#